data_AF-A0A418E3X8-F1
#
_entry.id   AF-A0A418E3X8-F1
#
_cell.length_a   1.000
_cell.length_b   1.000
_cell.length_c   1.000
_cell.angle_alpha   90.00
_cell.angle_beta   90.00
_cell.angle_gamma   90.00
#
_symmetry.space_group_name_H-M   'P 1'
#
loop_
_entity.id
_entity.type
_entity.pdbx_description
1 polymer ?
#
loop_
_entity_poly.entity_id
_entity_poly.type
_entity_poly.pdbx_seq_one_letter_code
_entity_poly.pdbx_strand_id
1 'polypeptide(L)'
;MLVFQSSLPTAGQGSLKHREDSRVLGTNKEHDLLNPVDTFYRKNAIEFCRQQVSVDTFLFSPQYTDYASLGAMSKYSAGQVFHYPGFVAAKDGDKFSAELAHTLTRETGWESVMRVRCTKGMRLVNFYGNSFLRGPDLLALPNCHADAAFAIEIEHQDALLTASVISIQAALLYTTSCGERRIRVLTVAIPVTK
;
A
#
# COMPACT_ATOMS: atom_id res chain seq x y z
N MET A 1 11.11 5.34 -5.19
CA MET A 1 11.14 6.78 -5.49
C MET A 1 10.60 7.50 -4.26
N LEU A 2 11.32 8.50 -3.75
CA LEU A 2 10.84 9.35 -2.65
C LEU A 2 10.39 10.69 -3.25
N VAL A 3 9.16 11.11 -2.95
CA VAL A 3 8.57 12.36 -3.43
C VAL A 3 8.32 13.26 -2.22
N PHE A 4 8.85 14.49 -2.26
CA PHE A 4 8.63 15.49 -1.23
C PHE A 4 7.72 16.58 -1.79
N GLN A 5 6.50 16.69 -1.28
CA GLN A 5 5.47 17.60 -1.80
C GLN A 5 4.96 18.51 -0.67
N SER A 6 4.90 19.82 -0.94
CA SER A 6 4.54 20.83 0.07
C SER A 6 3.23 21.57 -0.22
N SER A 7 2.64 21.40 -1.40
CA SER A 7 1.43 22.13 -1.81
C SER A 7 0.56 21.31 -2.76
N LEU A 8 -0.69 21.73 -2.96
CA LEU A 8 -1.58 21.14 -3.96
C LEU A 8 -0.97 21.31 -5.37
N PRO A 9 -0.74 20.23 -6.15
CA PRO A 9 -0.30 20.35 -7.52
C PRO A 9 -1.41 20.98 -8.37
N THR A 10 -1.23 22.21 -8.86
CA THR A 10 -2.25 22.94 -9.65
C THR A 10 -1.91 23.07 -11.13
N ALA A 11 -0.75 22.55 -11.55
CA ALA A 11 -0.26 22.61 -12.93
C ALA A 11 0.15 21.22 -13.45
N GLY A 12 0.13 21.06 -14.77
CA GLY A 12 0.50 19.82 -15.45
C GLY A 12 -0.64 18.80 -15.56
N GLN A 13 -0.32 17.59 -16.02
CA GLN A 13 -1.32 16.57 -16.35
C GLN A 13 -2.07 16.02 -15.13
N GLY A 14 -1.45 16.04 -13.95
CA GLY A 14 -2.06 15.62 -12.68
C GLY A 14 -2.58 16.79 -11.83
N SER A 15 -2.92 17.93 -12.44
CA SER A 15 -3.40 19.11 -11.71
C SER A 15 -4.67 18.81 -10.92
N LEU A 16 -4.69 19.20 -9.66
CA LEU A 16 -5.80 19.05 -8.73
C LEU A 16 -6.40 20.42 -8.37
N LYS A 17 -7.67 20.41 -7.98
CA LYS A 17 -8.41 21.59 -7.52
C LYS A 17 -8.75 21.45 -6.05
N HIS A 18 -8.86 22.59 -5.36
CA HIS A 18 -9.38 22.63 -4.01
C HIS A 18 -10.84 22.17 -4.01
N ARG A 19 -11.13 21.02 -3.38
CA ARG A 19 -12.44 20.37 -3.41
C ARG A 19 -13.00 20.02 -2.04
N GLU A 20 -12.35 20.47 -0.98
CA GLU A 20 -12.87 20.32 0.37
C GLU A 20 -14.24 20.99 0.46
N ASP A 21 -15.22 20.26 1.00
CA ASP A 21 -16.57 20.76 1.21
C ASP A 21 -17.08 20.28 2.57
N SER A 22 -17.13 21.18 3.57
CA SER A 22 -17.58 20.83 4.91
C SER A 22 -19.06 20.45 4.97
N ARG A 23 -19.86 20.77 3.95
CA ARG A 23 -21.31 20.50 3.94
C ARG A 23 -21.64 19.03 3.69
N VAL A 24 -20.71 18.27 3.11
CA VAL A 24 -20.93 16.84 2.81
C VAL A 24 -20.46 15.91 3.93
N LEU A 25 -19.76 16.44 4.95
CA LEU A 25 -19.32 15.66 6.10
C LEU A 25 -20.51 15.08 6.87
N GLY A 26 -20.46 13.80 7.21
CA GLY A 26 -21.54 13.07 7.86
C GLY A 26 -22.71 12.69 6.94
N THR A 27 -22.60 12.95 5.63
CA THR A 27 -23.61 12.55 4.64
C THR A 27 -23.13 11.33 3.84
N ASN A 28 -24.06 10.67 3.13
CA ASN A 28 -23.70 9.58 2.22
C ASN A 28 -22.70 9.99 1.11
N LYS A 29 -22.54 11.30 0.84
CA LYS A 29 -21.60 11.83 -0.16
C LYS A 29 -20.21 12.11 0.39
N GLU A 30 -19.97 11.94 1.68
CA GLU A 30 -18.64 12.15 2.28
C GLU A 30 -17.56 11.27 1.62
N HIS A 31 -17.93 10.05 1.22
CA HIS A 31 -17.02 9.11 0.57
C HIS A 31 -16.42 9.66 -0.73
N ASP A 32 -17.09 10.60 -1.41
CA ASP A 32 -16.58 11.25 -2.63
C ASP A 32 -15.32 12.09 -2.34
N LEU A 33 -15.19 12.65 -1.13
CA LEU A 33 -13.99 13.39 -0.71
C LEU A 33 -12.81 12.46 -0.43
N LEU A 34 -13.08 11.21 -0.02
CA LEU A 34 -12.06 10.21 0.32
C LEU A 34 -11.55 9.45 -0.91
N ASN A 35 -12.29 9.49 -2.02
CA ASN A 35 -11.88 8.91 -3.27
C ASN A 35 -10.96 9.87 -4.06
N PRO A 36 -9.92 9.36 -4.74
CA PRO A 36 -9.16 10.13 -5.72
C PRO A 36 -10.09 10.69 -6.81
N VAL A 37 -9.89 11.95 -7.21
CA VAL A 37 -10.67 12.53 -8.32
C VAL A 37 -10.17 12.04 -9.67
N ASP A 38 -8.85 11.94 -9.79
CA ASP A 38 -8.19 11.71 -11.07
C ASP A 38 -7.63 10.29 -11.16
N THR A 39 -7.81 9.70 -12.33
CA THR A 39 -7.19 8.43 -12.71
C THR A 39 -5.70 8.56 -12.97
N PHE A 40 -5.16 9.77 -13.20
CA PHE A 40 -3.74 10.01 -13.46
C PHE A 40 -2.83 9.34 -12.43
N TYR A 41 -3.04 9.62 -11.14
CA TYR A 41 -2.19 9.10 -10.08
C TYR A 41 -2.28 7.57 -9.98
N ARG A 42 -3.50 7.03 -9.98
CA ARG A 42 -3.68 5.57 -9.97
C ARG A 42 -3.08 4.89 -11.20
N LYS A 43 -3.27 5.45 -12.39
CA LYS A 43 -2.75 4.90 -13.65
C LYS A 43 -1.23 4.88 -13.67
N ASN A 44 -0.59 5.99 -13.29
CA ASN A 44 0.87 6.07 -13.22
C ASN A 44 1.45 5.16 -12.12
N ALA A 45 0.78 5.05 -10.97
CA ALA A 45 1.20 4.12 -9.91
C ALA A 45 1.22 2.66 -10.38
N ILE A 46 0.21 2.24 -11.16
CA ILE A 46 0.16 0.91 -11.76
C ILE A 46 1.29 0.73 -12.77
N GLU A 47 1.60 1.75 -13.57
CA GLU A 47 2.70 1.69 -14.53
C GLU A 47 4.06 1.62 -13.84
N PHE A 48 4.28 2.41 -12.80
CA PHE A 48 5.45 2.29 -11.93
C PHE A 48 5.55 0.90 -11.31
N CYS A 49 4.44 0.36 -10.83
CA CYS A 49 4.41 -1.01 -10.32
C CYS A 49 4.82 -2.04 -11.39
N ARG A 50 4.44 -1.85 -12.67
CA ARG A 50 4.89 -2.71 -13.79
C ARG A 50 6.40 -2.66 -13.98
N GLN A 51 6.98 -1.49 -13.83
CA GLN A 51 8.41 -1.21 -13.97
C GLN A 51 9.21 -1.46 -12.69
N GLN A 52 8.61 -2.09 -11.67
CA GLN A 52 9.24 -2.35 -10.37
C GLN A 52 9.68 -1.08 -9.64
N VAL A 53 8.89 -0.01 -9.76
CA VAL A 53 9.07 1.25 -9.04
C VAL A 53 7.96 1.42 -8.01
N SER A 54 8.35 1.60 -6.74
CA SER A 54 7.47 2.05 -5.64
C SER A 54 7.65 3.53 -5.36
N VAL A 55 6.59 4.21 -4.89
CA VAL A 55 6.58 5.64 -4.57
C VAL A 55 6.23 5.88 -3.11
N ASP A 56 7.19 6.39 -2.34
CA ASP A 56 6.94 6.93 -1.01
C ASP A 56 6.74 8.45 -1.11
N THR A 57 5.68 8.98 -0.49
CA THR A 57 5.32 10.39 -0.59
C THR A 57 5.39 11.05 0.78
N PHE A 58 6.26 12.04 0.94
CA PHE A 58 6.36 12.92 2.11
C PHE A 58 5.60 14.22 1.83
N LEU A 59 4.57 14.50 2.61
CA LEU A 59 3.66 15.62 2.44
C LEU A 59 3.84 16.62 3.58
N PHE A 60 4.23 17.86 3.26
CA PHE A 60 4.56 18.91 4.25
C PHE A 60 3.57 20.07 4.25
N SER A 61 2.37 19.86 3.73
CA SER A 61 1.53 20.99 3.38
C SER A 61 0.89 21.66 4.60
N PRO A 62 0.96 23.00 4.69
CA PRO A 62 0.21 23.77 5.69
C PRO A 62 -1.26 23.96 5.32
N GLN A 63 -1.66 23.59 4.10
CA GLN A 63 -2.99 23.81 3.55
C GLN A 63 -3.52 22.55 2.83
N TYR A 64 -4.78 22.59 2.40
CA TYR A 64 -5.39 21.48 1.67
C TYR A 64 -4.55 21.06 0.44
N THR A 65 -4.27 19.76 0.33
CA THR A 65 -3.36 19.19 -0.70
C THR A 65 -3.93 17.94 -1.36
N ASP A 66 -5.22 17.64 -1.13
CA ASP A 66 -5.92 16.47 -1.66
C ASP A 66 -5.15 15.14 -1.48
N TYR A 67 -4.95 14.77 -0.21
CA TYR A 67 -4.29 13.53 0.18
C TYR A 67 -4.89 12.30 -0.49
N ALA A 68 -6.22 12.27 -0.67
CA ALA A 68 -6.91 11.15 -1.29
C ALA A 68 -6.39 10.87 -2.70
N SER A 69 -6.16 11.92 -3.50
CA SER A 69 -5.62 11.80 -4.85
C SER A 69 -4.12 11.47 -4.85
N LEU A 70 -3.31 12.18 -4.05
CA LEU A 70 -1.86 11.97 -4.02
C LEU A 70 -1.47 10.61 -3.44
N GLY A 71 -2.15 10.18 -2.37
CA GLY A 71 -1.89 8.92 -1.69
C GLY A 71 -2.16 7.70 -2.56
N ALA A 72 -2.94 7.84 -3.65
CA ALA A 72 -3.13 6.78 -4.63
C ALA A 72 -1.81 6.34 -5.27
N MET A 73 -0.85 7.25 -5.45
CA MET A 73 0.49 6.92 -5.98
C MET A 73 1.17 5.88 -5.11
N SER A 74 1.30 6.17 -3.83
CA SER A 74 1.95 5.28 -2.87
C SER A 74 1.15 4.00 -2.65
N LYS A 75 -0.18 4.10 -2.55
CA LYS A 75 -1.05 2.95 -2.34
C LYS A 75 -0.90 1.88 -3.42
N TYR A 76 -0.97 2.27 -4.69
CA TYR A 76 -0.98 1.33 -5.82
C TYR A 76 0.42 0.97 -6.34
N SER A 77 1.48 1.65 -5.87
CA SER A 77 2.88 1.30 -6.17
C SER A 77 3.58 0.55 -5.04
N ALA A 78 2.85 0.19 -3.97
CA ALA A 78 3.39 -0.43 -2.74
C ALA A 78 4.45 0.44 -2.03
N GLY A 79 4.17 1.73 -1.90
CA GLY A 79 4.93 2.66 -1.06
C GLY A 79 4.11 3.14 0.13
N GLN A 80 4.55 4.22 0.76
CA GLN A 80 3.95 4.80 1.95
C GLN A 80 3.73 6.30 1.80
N VAL A 81 2.83 6.85 2.62
CA VAL A 81 2.63 8.30 2.70
C VAL A 81 2.97 8.77 4.10
N PHE A 82 3.82 9.76 4.19
CA PHE A 82 4.20 10.45 5.42
C PHE A 82 3.56 11.84 5.38
N HIS A 83 2.79 12.19 6.41
CA HIS A 83 2.03 13.44 6.44
C HIS A 83 2.45 14.30 7.64
N TYR A 84 2.91 15.51 7.34
CA TYR A 84 3.36 16.54 8.27
C TYR A 84 2.51 17.80 8.07
N PRO A 85 1.32 17.88 8.68
CA PRO A 85 0.43 19.02 8.52
C PRO A 85 1.04 20.27 9.15
N GLY A 86 1.22 21.32 8.34
CA GLY A 86 1.80 22.59 8.83
C GLY A 86 3.21 22.43 9.38
N PHE A 87 4.07 21.72 8.63
CA PHE A 87 5.44 21.40 9.05
C PHE A 87 6.22 22.60 9.58
N VAL A 88 6.74 22.49 10.80
CA VAL A 88 7.65 23.46 11.42
C VAL A 88 8.93 22.73 11.82
N ALA A 89 10.07 23.15 11.26
CA ALA A 89 11.36 22.47 11.45
C ALA A 89 11.73 22.28 12.94
N ALA A 90 11.46 23.27 13.79
CA ALA A 90 11.75 23.19 15.23
C ALA A 90 10.93 22.14 15.98
N LYS A 91 9.78 21.71 15.45
CA LYS A 91 8.86 20.75 16.07
C LYS A 91 8.90 19.39 15.38
N ASP A 92 8.88 19.40 14.05
CA ASP A 92 8.68 18.20 13.23
C ASP A 92 9.97 17.72 12.56
N GLY A 93 11.06 18.50 12.64
CA GLY A 93 12.34 18.20 11.99
C GLY A 93 12.94 16.87 12.43
N ASP A 94 12.96 16.60 13.73
CA ASP A 94 13.49 15.34 14.28
C ASP A 94 12.65 14.14 13.83
N LYS A 95 11.32 14.28 13.82
CA LYS A 95 10.40 13.25 13.32
C LYS A 95 10.66 12.96 11.84
N PHE A 96 10.70 14.01 11.01
CA PHE A 96 10.96 13.86 9.57
C PHE A 96 12.32 13.22 9.32
N SER A 97 13.36 13.68 10.00
CA SER A 97 14.71 13.12 9.91
C SER A 97 14.72 11.63 10.26
N ALA A 98 14.09 11.24 11.37
CA ALA A 98 14.00 9.86 11.80
C ALA A 98 13.22 8.98 10.82
N GLU A 99 12.05 9.43 10.33
CA GLU A 99 11.24 8.69 9.37
C GLU A 99 11.90 8.56 8.00
N LEU A 100 12.58 9.61 7.53
CA LEU A 100 13.37 9.57 6.31
C LEU A 100 14.57 8.62 6.44
N ALA A 101 15.32 8.72 7.54
CA ALA A 101 16.45 7.82 7.81
C ALA A 101 15.99 6.37 7.84
N HIS A 102 14.92 6.06 8.60
CA HIS A 102 14.33 4.73 8.66
C HIS A 102 13.88 4.23 7.28
N THR A 103 13.22 5.08 6.49
CA THR A 103 12.77 4.73 5.13
C THR A 103 13.94 4.35 4.22
N LEU A 104 15.09 5.01 4.37
CA LEU A 104 16.30 4.75 3.58
C LEU A 104 17.09 3.52 4.07
N THR A 105 17.05 3.22 5.37
CA THR A 105 17.92 2.19 5.97
C THR A 105 17.22 0.88 6.30
N ARG A 106 15.88 0.85 6.36
CA ARG A 106 15.12 -0.36 6.68
C ARG A 106 15.36 -1.48 5.68
N GLU A 107 15.24 -2.72 6.17
CA GLU A 107 15.28 -3.90 5.29
C GLU A 107 14.17 -3.80 4.24
N THR A 108 14.57 -3.85 2.97
CA THR A 108 13.68 -3.74 1.82
C THR A 108 14.01 -4.84 0.81
N GLY A 109 12.99 -5.60 0.43
CA GLY A 109 13.04 -6.49 -0.72
C GLY A 109 12.58 -5.78 -1.98
N TRP A 110 13.33 -5.96 -3.06
CA TRP A 110 13.11 -5.30 -4.36
C TRP A 110 12.47 -6.27 -5.36
N GLU A 111 11.78 -5.70 -6.35
CA GLU A 111 11.12 -6.43 -7.44
C GLU A 111 10.28 -7.60 -6.93
N SER A 112 9.53 -7.34 -5.85
CA SER A 112 8.94 -8.42 -5.06
C SER A 112 7.51 -8.74 -5.48
N VAL A 113 7.16 -10.01 -5.35
CA VAL A 113 5.81 -10.51 -5.56
C VAL A 113 5.47 -11.46 -4.42
N MET A 114 4.27 -11.32 -3.89
CA MET A 114 3.77 -12.20 -2.84
C MET A 114 2.60 -13.00 -3.38
N ARG A 115 2.69 -14.32 -3.22
CA ARG A 115 1.58 -15.24 -3.53
C ARG A 115 1.11 -15.90 -2.25
N VAL A 116 -0.20 -15.89 -2.03
CA VAL A 116 -0.81 -16.54 -0.87
C VAL A 116 -1.64 -17.73 -1.34
N ARG A 117 -1.55 -18.82 -0.58
CA ARG A 117 -2.27 -20.07 -0.82
C ARG A 117 -2.94 -20.51 0.46
N CYS A 118 -4.08 -21.16 0.34
CA CYS A 118 -4.81 -21.76 1.46
C CYS A 118 -5.19 -23.21 1.16
N THR A 119 -5.46 -23.99 2.20
CA THR A 119 -5.99 -25.36 2.08
C THR A 119 -7.24 -25.40 1.20
N LYS A 120 -7.40 -26.49 0.43
CA LYS A 120 -8.60 -26.73 -0.39
C LYS A 120 -9.87 -26.64 0.48
N GLY A 121 -10.90 -25.98 -0.06
CA GLY A 121 -12.14 -25.68 0.67
C GLY A 121 -12.13 -24.30 1.33
N MET A 122 -10.98 -23.61 1.35
CA MET A 122 -10.87 -22.18 1.65
C MET A 122 -10.60 -21.38 0.37
N ARG A 123 -11.06 -20.12 0.33
CA ARG A 123 -10.84 -19.19 -0.77
C ARG A 123 -10.32 -17.85 -0.24
N LEU A 124 -9.30 -17.30 -0.90
CA LEU A 124 -8.84 -15.94 -0.67
C LEU A 124 -9.76 -14.98 -1.45
N VAL A 125 -10.28 -13.95 -0.77
CA VAL A 125 -11.34 -13.09 -1.32
C VAL A 125 -10.84 -11.69 -1.55
N ASN A 126 -10.38 -11.03 -0.49
CA ASN A 126 -9.89 -9.66 -0.55
C ASN A 126 -8.49 -9.56 0.01
N PHE A 127 -7.73 -8.60 -0.53
CA PHE A 127 -6.41 -8.25 -0.07
C PHE A 127 -6.39 -6.76 0.28
N TYR A 128 -5.87 -6.46 1.46
CA TYR A 128 -5.80 -5.11 2.00
C TYR A 128 -4.34 -4.75 2.31
N GLY A 129 -4.00 -3.49 2.05
CA GLY A 129 -2.65 -2.95 2.17
C GLY A 129 -2.21 -2.21 0.91
N ASN A 130 -1.04 -1.57 0.96
CA ASN A 130 -0.48 -0.87 -0.19
C ASN A 130 0.16 -1.88 -1.14
N SER A 131 -0.55 -2.22 -2.20
CA SER A 131 -0.14 -3.20 -3.17
C SER A 131 -0.92 -3.04 -4.47
N PHE A 132 -0.47 -3.73 -5.51
CA PHE A 132 -1.24 -3.91 -6.74
C PHE A 132 -1.48 -5.39 -7.01
N LEU A 133 -2.71 -5.80 -7.24
CA LEU A 133 -3.03 -7.20 -7.54
C LEU A 133 -2.81 -7.49 -9.04
N ARG A 134 -1.92 -8.46 -9.33
CA ARG A 134 -1.66 -9.01 -10.67
C ARG A 134 -2.33 -10.38 -10.83
N GLY A 135 -3.63 -10.44 -10.58
CA GLY A 135 -4.42 -11.67 -10.57
C GLY A 135 -5.11 -11.89 -9.21
N PRO A 136 -5.85 -13.00 -9.06
CA PRO A 136 -6.67 -13.23 -7.87
C PRO A 136 -5.85 -13.53 -6.61
N ASP A 137 -4.61 -14.02 -6.73
CA ASP A 137 -3.80 -14.51 -5.60
C ASP A 137 -2.36 -13.97 -5.58
N LEU A 138 -2.06 -12.95 -6.41
CA LEU A 138 -0.70 -12.44 -6.61
C LEU A 138 -0.63 -10.94 -6.37
N LEU A 139 0.02 -10.55 -5.27
CA LEU A 139 0.33 -9.16 -4.96
C LEU A 139 1.65 -8.78 -5.63
N ALA A 140 1.64 -7.72 -6.43
CA ALA A 140 2.84 -7.04 -6.90
C ALA A 140 3.24 -5.95 -5.90
N LEU A 141 4.49 -6.06 -5.45
CA LEU A 141 5.08 -5.27 -4.39
C LEU A 141 6.48 -4.84 -4.85
N PRO A 142 6.61 -3.83 -5.73
CA PRO A 142 7.91 -3.40 -6.23
C PRO A 142 8.97 -3.26 -5.13
N ASN A 143 8.56 -2.68 -4.00
CA ASN A 143 9.30 -2.71 -2.75
C ASN A 143 8.42 -3.36 -1.67
N CYS A 144 8.98 -4.32 -0.94
CA CYS A 144 8.39 -4.88 0.27
C CYS A 144 9.37 -4.67 1.43
N HIS A 145 9.07 -3.71 2.30
CA HIS A 145 9.93 -3.34 3.43
C HIS A 145 9.45 -3.99 4.74
N ALA A 146 10.29 -3.95 5.78
CA ALA A 146 10.01 -4.56 7.09
C ALA A 146 8.70 -4.08 7.74
N ASP A 147 8.31 -2.83 7.52
CA ASP A 147 7.08 -2.25 8.09
C ASP A 147 5.81 -2.53 7.26
N ALA A 148 5.92 -3.24 6.13
CA ALA A 148 4.78 -3.49 5.27
C ALA A 148 3.89 -4.58 5.87
N ALA A 149 2.60 -4.29 5.99
CA ALA A 149 1.60 -5.22 6.49
C ALA A 149 0.47 -5.40 5.48
N PHE A 150 -0.01 -6.63 5.36
CA PHE A 150 -1.09 -7.00 4.46
C PHE A 150 -2.12 -7.81 5.25
N ALA A 151 -3.39 -7.53 5.01
CA ALA A 151 -4.49 -8.34 5.53
C ALA A 151 -5.16 -9.06 4.37
N ILE A 152 -5.56 -10.31 4.61
CA ILE A 152 -6.14 -11.19 3.60
C ILE A 152 -7.41 -11.76 4.17
N GLU A 153 -8.50 -11.55 3.46
CA GLU A 153 -9.80 -12.11 3.79
C GLU A 153 -9.93 -13.50 3.19
N ILE A 154 -10.34 -14.45 4.02
CA ILE A 154 -10.42 -15.85 3.67
C ILE A 154 -11.84 -16.32 4.02
N GLU A 155 -12.50 -16.95 3.06
CA GLU A 155 -13.84 -17.50 3.19
C GLU A 155 -13.84 -19.02 3.00
N HIS A 156 -14.88 -19.66 3.50
CA HIS A 156 -15.19 -21.05 3.18
C HIS A 156 -15.72 -21.13 1.76
N GLN A 157 -15.06 -21.91 0.92
CA GLN A 157 -15.54 -22.21 -0.43
C GLN A 157 -16.52 -23.39 -0.42
N ASP A 158 -16.22 -24.41 0.38
CA ASP A 158 -17.01 -25.64 0.49
C ASP A 158 -17.94 -25.56 1.71
N ALA A 159 -19.16 -26.09 1.57
CA ALA A 159 -20.14 -26.13 2.66
C ALA A 159 -19.69 -26.98 3.86
N LEU A 160 -18.78 -27.94 3.65
CA LEU A 160 -18.21 -28.79 4.69
C LEU A 160 -16.70 -28.92 4.50
N LEU A 161 -15.91 -28.40 5.45
CA LEU A 161 -14.49 -28.74 5.54
C LEU A 161 -14.32 -30.09 6.24
N THR A 162 -13.72 -31.05 5.53
CA THR A 162 -13.34 -32.36 6.08
C THR A 162 -11.96 -32.34 6.73
N ALA A 163 -11.17 -31.29 6.50
CA ALA A 163 -9.84 -31.15 7.08
C ALA A 163 -9.92 -30.74 8.56
N SER A 164 -9.15 -31.42 9.41
CA SER A 164 -9.01 -31.07 10.84
C SER A 164 -8.11 -29.83 11.07
N VAL A 165 -7.39 -29.42 10.04
CA VAL A 165 -6.46 -28.28 10.05
C VAL A 165 -6.55 -27.56 8.71
N ILE A 166 -6.68 -26.23 8.75
CA ILE A 166 -6.44 -25.38 7.58
C ILE A 166 -5.02 -24.82 7.65
N SER A 167 -4.40 -24.67 6.49
CA SER A 167 -3.08 -24.08 6.34
C SER A 167 -3.16 -22.88 5.41
N ILE A 168 -2.40 -21.84 5.75
CA ILE A 168 -2.21 -20.66 4.93
C ILE A 168 -0.71 -20.51 4.71
N GLN A 169 -0.31 -20.36 3.46
CA GLN A 169 1.08 -20.16 3.09
C GLN A 169 1.24 -18.89 2.26
N ALA A 170 2.05 -17.96 2.76
CA ALA A 170 2.50 -16.80 2.01
C ALA A 170 3.94 -17.04 1.54
N ALA A 171 4.18 -16.83 0.25
CA ALA A 171 5.51 -16.90 -0.34
C ALA A 171 5.84 -15.55 -0.99
N LEU A 172 6.86 -14.87 -0.47
CA LEU A 172 7.40 -13.63 -1.00
C LEU A 172 8.68 -13.94 -1.79
N LEU A 173 8.63 -13.75 -3.11
CA LEU A 173 9.80 -13.78 -3.97
C LEU A 173 10.33 -12.35 -4.11
N TYR A 174 11.60 -12.11 -3.81
CA TYR A 174 12.19 -10.77 -3.81
C TYR A 174 13.69 -10.80 -4.09
N THR A 175 14.25 -9.65 -4.46
CA THR A 175 15.69 -9.42 -4.61
C THR A 175 16.20 -8.64 -3.40
N THR A 176 17.29 -9.05 -2.78
CA THR A 176 17.91 -8.30 -1.67
C THR A 176 18.65 -7.07 -2.18
N SER A 177 18.96 -6.10 -1.30
CA SER A 177 19.81 -4.96 -1.67
C SER A 177 21.22 -5.34 -2.12
N CYS A 178 21.66 -6.57 -1.82
CA CYS A 178 22.93 -7.13 -2.30
C CYS A 178 22.81 -7.85 -3.66
N GLY A 179 21.63 -7.84 -4.29
CA GLY A 179 21.40 -8.42 -5.62
C GLY A 179 21.04 -9.91 -5.65
N GLU A 180 20.69 -10.51 -4.52
CA GLU A 180 20.34 -11.93 -4.46
C GLU A 180 18.84 -12.16 -4.58
N ARG A 181 18.43 -13.08 -5.45
CA ARG A 181 17.02 -13.49 -5.55
C ARG A 181 16.71 -14.55 -4.48
N ARG A 182 15.78 -14.23 -3.57
CA ARG A 182 15.40 -15.08 -2.43
C ARG A 182 13.89 -15.30 -2.39
N ILE A 183 13.49 -16.37 -1.71
CA ILE A 183 12.09 -16.65 -1.38
C ILE A 183 11.96 -16.73 0.14
N ARG A 184 11.08 -15.90 0.73
CA ARG A 184 10.66 -16.01 2.13
C ARG A 184 9.31 -16.70 2.17
N VAL A 185 9.20 -17.77 2.96
CA VAL A 185 7.95 -18.55 3.10
C VAL A 185 7.48 -18.49 4.54
N LEU A 186 6.21 -18.15 4.73
CA LEU A 186 5.51 -18.24 6.00
C LEU A 186 4.39 -19.27 5.84
N THR A 187 4.30 -20.24 6.74
CA THR A 187 3.19 -21.20 6.79
C THR A 187 2.59 -21.20 8.19
N VAL A 188 1.28 -21.00 8.25
CA VAL A 188 0.49 -21.06 9.48
C VAL A 188 -0.51 -22.20 9.33
N ALA A 189 -0.61 -23.04 10.35
CA ALA A 189 -1.58 -24.12 10.45
C ALA A 189 -2.52 -23.83 11.61
N ILE A 190 -3.82 -23.88 11.36
CA ILE A 190 -4.87 -23.52 12.31
C ILE A 190 -5.82 -24.73 12.45
N PRO A 191 -6.02 -25.26 13.66
CA PRO A 191 -6.96 -26.35 13.87
C PRO A 191 -8.40 -25.88 13.62
N VAL A 192 -9.19 -26.73 12.97
CA VAL A 192 -10.61 -26.48 12.72
C VAL A 192 -11.42 -27.15 13.81
N THR A 193 -12.27 -26.38 14.49
CA THR A 193 -13.31 -26.92 15.37
C THR A 193 -14.64 -26.91 14.64
N LYS A 194 -15.51 -27.85 15.02
CA LYS A 194 -16.92 -27.85 14.63
C LYS A 194 -17.69 -26.81 15.42
#